data_AF-A0A964E117-F1
#
_entry.id   AF-A0A964E117-F1
#
_cell.length_a   1.000
_cell.length_b   1.000
_cell.length_c   1.000
_cell.angle_alpha   90.00
_cell.angle_beta   90.00
_cell.angle_gamma   90.00
#
_symmetry.space_group_name_H-M   'P 1'
#
loop_
_entity.id
_entity.type
_entity.pdbx_description
1 polymer ?
#
loop_
_entity_poly.entity_id
_entity_poly.type
_entity_poly.pdbx_seq_one_letter_code
_entity_poly.pdbx_strand_id
1 'polypeptide(L)'
;MPPAVAFHSPAARSSVQVHEGIHWTGAKHRLNRDMSGRFGSKSYAREELVAELGQLNVCSTLGIAECDFVNGAAYLSHWLEILREDKRGIFRVAADAQRAADFLLAFHPDYAARLTSPLASTEGEAAGVTETALKAAVNRAGFSGGYLV
;
A
#
# COMPACT_ATOMS: atom_id res chain seq x y z
N MET A 1 6.64 -15.32 11.71
CA MET A 1 6.77 -15.67 10.29
C MET A 1 7.06 -17.16 10.12
N PRO A 2 6.38 -17.86 9.21
CA PRO A 2 6.72 -19.22 8.77
C PRO A 2 8.16 -19.33 8.23
N PRO A 3 8.73 -20.55 8.15
CA PRO A 3 10.05 -20.76 7.54
C PRO A 3 10.04 -20.42 6.05
N ALA A 4 11.20 -20.03 5.50
CA ALA A 4 11.30 -19.53 4.12
C ALA A 4 10.80 -20.51 3.05
N VAL A 5 10.95 -21.82 3.29
CA VAL A 5 10.49 -22.90 2.40
C VAL A 5 8.96 -22.98 2.27
N ALA A 6 8.21 -22.32 3.16
CA ALA A 6 6.75 -22.26 3.08
C ALA A 6 6.25 -21.20 2.08
N PHE A 7 7.15 -20.39 1.53
CA PHE A 7 6.83 -19.35 0.55
C PHE A 7 7.31 -19.78 -0.84
N HIS A 8 6.52 -19.47 -1.86
CA HIS A 8 6.86 -19.78 -3.25
C HIS A 8 8.03 -18.93 -3.79
N SER A 9 8.34 -17.80 -3.15
CA SER A 9 9.49 -16.97 -3.47
C SER A 9 9.97 -16.13 -2.27
N PRO A 10 11.21 -15.60 -2.32
CA PRO A 10 11.69 -14.60 -1.35
C PRO A 10 10.90 -13.28 -1.40
N ALA A 11 10.39 -12.90 -2.57
CA ALA A 11 9.62 -11.68 -2.75
C ALA A 11 8.25 -11.78 -2.06
N ALA A 12 7.54 -12.89 -2.23
CA ALA A 12 6.30 -13.17 -1.53
C ALA A 12 6.48 -13.21 0.00
N ARG A 13 7.58 -13.82 0.47
CA ARG A 13 7.94 -13.77 1.89
C ARG A 13 8.18 -12.34 2.37
N SER A 14 8.86 -11.52 1.58
CA SER A 14 9.13 -10.11 1.90
C SER A 14 7.84 -9.30 1.93
N SER A 15 6.94 -9.54 0.97
CA SER A 15 5.60 -8.95 0.92
C SER A 15 4.84 -9.18 2.23
N VAL A 16 4.74 -10.43 2.71
CA VAL A 16 4.07 -10.74 3.98
C VAL A 16 4.79 -10.10 5.18
N GLN A 17 6.12 -10.10 5.20
CA GLN A 17 6.87 -9.42 6.28
C GLN A 17 6.57 -7.92 6.34
N VAL A 18 6.39 -7.28 5.19
CA VAL A 18 6.01 -5.87 5.11
C VAL A 18 4.59 -5.68 5.64
N HIS A 19 3.62 -6.51 5.26
CA HIS A 19 2.24 -6.47 5.80
C HIS A 19 2.24 -6.51 7.34
N GLU A 20 2.91 -7.51 7.90
CA GLU A 20 3.06 -7.64 9.37
C GLU A 20 3.84 -6.47 9.97
N GLY A 21 4.81 -5.92 9.24
CA GLY A 21 5.54 -4.71 9.59
C GLY A 21 4.62 -3.49 9.69
N ILE A 22 3.63 -3.37 8.79
CA ILE A 22 2.66 -2.27 8.84
C ILE A 22 1.79 -2.40 10.09
N HIS A 23 1.26 -3.59 10.39
CA HIS A 23 0.55 -3.84 11.65
C HIS A 23 1.41 -3.51 12.87
N TRP A 24 2.68 -3.92 12.83
CA TRP A 24 3.63 -3.62 13.90
C TRP A 24 3.59 -2.11 14.18
N THR A 25 3.75 -1.23 13.18
CA THR A 25 3.77 0.25 13.37
C THR A 25 2.57 0.83 14.14
N GLY A 26 1.44 0.13 14.20
CA GLY A 26 0.21 0.58 14.85
C GLY A 26 0.27 0.64 16.38
N ALA A 27 1.29 0.05 17.02
CA ALA A 27 1.37 0.02 18.48
C ALA A 27 1.38 1.42 19.13
N LYS A 28 0.90 1.49 20.39
CA LYS A 28 0.71 2.73 21.16
C LYS A 28 1.94 3.65 21.25
N HIS A 29 3.14 3.09 21.33
CA HIS A 29 4.39 3.85 21.42
C HIS A 29 4.98 4.24 20.06
N ARG A 30 4.26 3.97 18.96
CA ARG A 30 4.64 4.27 17.58
C ARG A 30 3.58 5.16 16.94
N LEU A 31 2.79 4.64 16.00
CA LEU A 31 1.75 5.44 15.33
C LEU A 31 0.41 5.46 16.08
N ASN A 32 0.29 4.69 17.17
CA ASN A 32 -0.86 4.69 18.07
C ASN A 32 -2.21 4.59 17.33
N ARG A 33 -2.31 3.64 16.39
CA ARG A 33 -3.56 3.32 15.71
C ARG A 33 -4.43 2.45 16.61
N ASP A 34 -5.74 2.45 16.34
CA ASP A 34 -6.66 1.55 17.03
C ASP A 34 -6.48 0.11 16.54
N MET A 35 -5.78 -0.70 17.36
CA MET A 35 -5.53 -2.13 17.13
C MET A 35 -6.47 -3.02 17.98
N SER A 36 -7.55 -2.48 18.56
CA SER A 36 -8.42 -3.23 19.48
C SER A 36 -9.47 -4.11 18.78
N GLY A 37 -9.60 -3.99 17.46
CA GLY A 37 -10.55 -4.75 16.65
C GLY A 37 -10.34 -6.26 16.73
N ARG A 38 -11.45 -7.00 16.80
CA ARG A 38 -11.45 -8.47 16.71
C ARG A 38 -11.67 -8.91 15.27
N PHE A 39 -11.18 -10.10 14.91
CA PHE A 39 -11.41 -10.69 13.59
C PHE A 39 -12.89 -10.59 13.17
N GLY A 40 -13.13 -10.12 11.95
CA GLY A 40 -14.47 -9.89 11.40
C GLY A 40 -15.19 -8.61 11.86
N SER A 41 -14.57 -7.79 12.72
CA SER A 41 -15.12 -6.46 13.06
C SER A 41 -14.72 -5.40 12.03
N LYS A 42 -15.48 -4.30 11.98
CA LYS A 42 -15.17 -3.15 11.11
C LYS A 42 -13.81 -2.51 11.42
N SER A 43 -13.44 -2.39 12.70
CA SER A 43 -12.13 -1.84 13.09
C SER A 43 -10.99 -2.75 12.69
N TYR A 44 -11.18 -4.07 12.78
CA TYR A 44 -10.22 -5.05 12.26
C TYR A 44 -10.07 -4.95 10.74
N ALA A 45 -11.18 -4.94 9.99
CA ALA A 45 -11.15 -4.80 8.52
C ALA A 45 -10.50 -3.48 8.06
N ARG A 46 -10.67 -2.39 8.83
CA ARG A 46 -10.00 -1.12 8.58
C ARG A 46 -8.48 -1.25 8.74
N GLU A 47 -8.00 -1.90 9.80
CA GLU A 47 -6.56 -2.06 10.02
C GLU A 47 -5.92 -3.01 9.00
N GLU A 48 -6.63 -4.05 8.56
CA GLU A 48 -6.18 -4.88 7.42
C GLU A 48 -6.07 -4.05 6.13
N LEU A 49 -7.00 -3.11 5.88
CA LEU A 49 -6.88 -2.20 4.74
C LEU A 49 -5.67 -1.26 4.85
N VAL A 50 -5.39 -0.76 6.06
CA VAL A 50 -4.17 0.03 6.32
C VAL A 50 -2.92 -0.81 6.03
N ALA A 51 -2.92 -2.07 6.46
CA ALA A 51 -1.81 -2.99 6.24
C ALA A 51 -1.57 -3.31 4.78
N GLU A 52 -2.60 -3.66 4.02
CA GLU A 52 -2.47 -3.99 2.60
C GLU A 52 -2.06 -2.76 1.76
N LEU A 53 -2.64 -1.58 2.01
CA LEU A 53 -2.23 -0.35 1.31
C LEU A 53 -0.80 0.08 1.67
N GLY A 54 -0.43 -0.02 2.95
CA GLY A 54 0.92 0.29 3.41
C GLY A 54 1.95 -0.67 2.82
N GLN A 55 1.62 -1.95 2.74
CA GLN A 55 2.43 -2.99 2.13
C GLN A 55 2.65 -2.71 0.65
N LEU A 56 1.59 -2.38 -0.09
CA LEU A 56 1.69 -2.02 -1.50
C LEU A 56 2.63 -0.82 -1.72
N ASN A 57 2.49 0.22 -0.90
CA ASN A 57 3.35 1.39 -0.97
C ASN A 57 4.83 1.04 -0.75
N VAL A 58 5.13 0.27 0.30
CA VAL A 58 6.52 -0.14 0.61
C VAL A 58 7.07 -1.09 -0.46
N CYS A 59 6.32 -2.10 -0.89
CA CYS A 59 6.72 -3.01 -1.97
C CYS A 59 7.05 -2.24 -3.24
N SER A 60 6.16 -1.33 -3.67
CA SER A 60 6.33 -0.51 -4.87
C SER A 60 7.58 0.35 -4.77
N THR A 61 7.78 0.97 -3.60
CA THR A 61 8.92 1.82 -3.30
C THR A 61 10.25 1.04 -3.32
N LEU A 62 10.26 -0.21 -2.83
CA LEU A 62 11.45 -1.07 -2.82
C LEU A 62 11.64 -1.89 -4.09
N GLY A 63 10.74 -1.80 -5.07
CA GLY A 63 10.81 -2.58 -6.31
C GLY A 63 10.52 -4.08 -6.13
N ILE A 64 9.76 -4.45 -5.09
CA ILE A 64 9.34 -5.84 -4.86
C ILE A 64 8.18 -6.15 -5.81
N ALA A 65 8.47 -6.88 -6.90
CA ALA A 65 7.51 -7.14 -7.97
C ALA A 65 6.34 -8.05 -7.57
N GLU A 66 6.57 -9.00 -6.64
CA GLU A 66 5.56 -9.95 -6.16
C GLU A 66 4.93 -9.45 -4.86
N CYS A 67 4.26 -8.30 -4.92
CA CYS A 67 3.45 -7.83 -3.79
C CYS A 67 2.10 -8.56 -3.84
N ASP A 68 2.10 -9.77 -3.29
CA ASP A 68 0.97 -10.68 -3.37
C ASP A 68 -0.19 -10.19 -2.49
N PHE A 69 -1.39 -10.04 -3.08
CA PHE A 69 -2.60 -9.53 -2.45
C PHE A 69 -3.38 -10.70 -1.81
N VAL A 70 -2.73 -11.40 -0.88
CA VAL A 70 -3.12 -12.78 -0.53
C VAL A 70 -4.49 -12.87 0.15
N ASN A 71 -5.07 -11.78 0.67
CA ASN A 71 -6.35 -11.84 1.38
C ASN A 71 -7.38 -10.76 1.01
N GLY A 72 -7.08 -9.89 0.03
CA GLY A 72 -7.93 -8.75 -0.29
C GLY A 72 -9.36 -9.12 -0.67
N ALA A 73 -9.61 -10.30 -1.26
CA ALA A 73 -10.97 -10.73 -1.62
C ALA A 73 -11.88 -10.97 -0.40
N ALA A 74 -11.33 -11.45 0.72
CA ALA A 74 -12.10 -11.68 1.95
C ALA A 74 -12.47 -10.35 2.64
N TYR A 75 -11.62 -9.33 2.49
CA TYR A 75 -11.80 -8.03 3.10
C TYR A 75 -12.46 -6.99 2.19
N LEU A 76 -12.44 -7.20 0.87
CA LEU A 76 -13.03 -6.31 -0.13
C LEU A 76 -14.53 -6.07 0.11
N SER A 77 -15.27 -7.11 0.53
CA SER A 77 -16.69 -6.98 0.88
C SER A 77 -16.89 -6.02 2.06
N HIS A 78 -16.12 -6.19 3.14
CA HIS A 78 -16.13 -5.29 4.30
C HIS A 78 -15.63 -3.88 3.96
N TRP A 79 -14.65 -3.75 3.07
CA TRP A 79 -14.16 -2.45 2.63
C TRP A 79 -15.19 -1.71 1.81
N LEU A 80 -15.88 -2.40 0.89
CA LEU A 80 -16.98 -1.82 0.14
C LEU A 80 -18.12 -1.35 1.05
N GLU A 81 -18.41 -2.07 2.14
CA GLU A 81 -19.36 -1.62 3.16
C GLU A 81 -18.89 -0.36 3.89
N ILE A 82 -17.63 -0.32 4.36
CA ILE A 82 -17.04 0.86 5.00
C ILE A 82 -17.07 2.07 4.05
N LEU A 83 -16.76 1.87 2.77
CA LEU A 83 -16.73 2.93 1.75
C LEU A 83 -18.13 3.44 1.39
N ARG A 84 -19.15 2.58 1.46
CA ARG A 84 -20.55 2.95 1.25
C ARG A 84 -21.08 3.80 2.40
N GLU A 85 -20.72 3.44 3.64
CA GLU A 85 -21.13 4.18 4.85
C GLU A 85 -20.37 5.49 5.02
N ASP A 86 -19.07 5.51 4.74
CA ASP A 86 -18.23 6.70 4.89
C ASP A 86 -17.30 6.89 3.68
N LYS A 87 -17.77 7.71 2.73
CA LYS A 87 -17.04 8.09 1.52
C LYS A 87 -15.71 8.81 1.81
N ARG A 88 -15.53 9.40 3.00
CA ARG A 88 -14.28 10.04 3.42
C ARG A 88 -13.37 9.10 4.21
N GLY A 89 -13.88 7.94 4.62
CA GLY A 89 -13.15 6.91 5.35
C GLY A 89 -11.88 6.45 4.62
N ILE A 90 -11.95 6.34 3.29
CA ILE A 90 -10.81 5.93 2.46
C ILE A 90 -9.60 6.85 2.61
N PHE A 91 -9.82 8.17 2.67
CA PHE A 91 -8.71 9.12 2.75
C PHE A 91 -7.99 9.03 4.10
N ARG A 92 -8.72 8.75 5.19
CA ARG A 92 -8.11 8.51 6.50
C ARG A 92 -7.33 7.21 6.54
N VAL A 93 -7.85 6.16 5.91
CA VAL A 93 -7.15 4.87 5.81
C VAL A 93 -5.90 5.00 4.94
N ALA A 94 -5.99 5.69 3.81
CA ALA A 94 -4.84 5.97 2.95
C ALA A 94 -3.78 6.82 3.67
N ALA A 95 -4.20 7.84 4.42
CA ALA A 95 -3.28 8.65 5.22
C ALA A 95 -2.59 7.83 6.32
N ASP A 96 -3.31 6.92 6.98
CA ASP A 96 -2.72 6.01 7.97
C ASP A 96 -1.73 5.03 7.34
N ALA A 97 -2.09 4.48 6.17
CA ALA A 97 -1.25 3.57 5.40
C ALA A 97 0.04 4.26 4.94
N GLN A 98 -0.05 5.49 4.44
CA GLN A 98 1.12 6.28 4.06
C GLN A 98 2.04 6.54 5.26
N ARG A 99 1.49 6.99 6.39
CA ARG A 99 2.29 7.21 7.62
C ARG A 99 2.97 5.93 8.10
N ALA A 100 2.31 4.79 7.97
CA ALA A 100 2.89 3.50 8.34
C ALA A 100 4.00 3.06 7.39
N ALA A 101 3.81 3.24 6.08
CA ALA A 101 4.82 2.99 5.07
C ALA A 101 6.06 3.87 5.29
N ASP A 102 5.86 5.18 5.49
CA ASP A 102 6.93 6.14 5.75
C ASP A 102 7.70 5.76 7.03
N PHE A 103 6.99 5.35 8.08
CA PHE A 103 7.61 4.90 9.33
C PHE A 103 8.51 3.68 9.12
N LEU A 104 8.08 2.69 8.32
CA LEU A 104 8.93 1.53 8.00
C LEU A 104 10.12 1.91 7.12
N LEU A 105 9.88 2.72 6.09
CA LEU A 105 10.91 3.15 5.15
C LEU A 105 11.97 4.05 5.82
N ALA A 106 11.64 4.72 6.92
CA ALA A 106 12.60 5.48 7.72
C ALA A 106 13.72 4.61 8.33
N PHE A 107 13.55 3.28 8.41
CA PHE A 107 14.62 2.36 8.82
C PHE A 107 15.50 1.92 7.65
N HIS A 108 15.10 2.18 6.40
CA HIS A 108 15.91 1.87 5.23
C HIS A 108 16.92 3.01 4.98
N PRO A 109 18.23 2.72 4.89
CA PRO A 109 19.28 3.76 4.84
C PRO A 109 19.05 4.79 3.72
N ASP A 110 18.69 4.33 2.53
CA ASP A 110 18.48 5.20 1.37
C ASP A 110 17.16 5.99 1.41
N TYR A 111 16.18 5.57 2.22
CA TYR A 111 14.88 6.23 2.33
C TYR A 111 14.82 7.16 3.54
N ALA A 112 15.50 6.82 4.64
CA ALA A 112 15.68 7.67 5.80
C ALA A 112 16.22 9.06 5.40
N ALA A 113 17.25 9.09 4.55
CA ALA A 113 17.84 10.34 4.06
C ALA A 113 16.86 11.18 3.21
N ARG A 114 15.97 10.52 2.45
CA ARG A 114 14.98 11.18 1.59
C ARG A 114 13.84 11.81 2.39
N LEU A 115 13.36 11.15 3.45
CA LEU A 115 12.32 11.69 4.33
C LEU A 115 12.81 12.87 5.18
N THR A 116 14.11 12.95 5.47
CA THR A 116 14.73 14.07 6.20
C THR A 116 15.16 15.23 5.30
N SER A 117 15.10 15.06 3.98
CA SER A 117 15.50 16.11 3.02
C SER A 117 14.36 17.13 2.85
N PRO A 118 14.63 18.45 2.91
CA PRO A 118 13.59 19.50 2.87
C PRO A 118 12.70 19.52 1.62
N LEU A 119 13.03 18.77 0.57
CA LEU A 119 12.23 18.65 -0.67
C LEU A 119 10.94 17.85 -0.50
N ALA A 120 10.71 17.18 0.64
CA ALA A 120 9.45 16.47 0.89
C ALA A 120 8.26 17.38 1.27
N SER A 121 8.49 18.70 1.40
CA SER A 121 7.44 19.68 1.74
C SER A 121 6.98 20.56 0.57
N THR A 122 7.49 20.33 -0.64
CA THR A 122 6.99 21.01 -1.84
C THR A 122 6.03 20.10 -2.59
N GLU A 123 4.75 20.47 -2.52
CA GLU A 123 3.72 20.44 -3.56
C GLU A 123 3.66 19.24 -4.50
N GLY A 124 2.43 18.75 -4.73
CA GLY A 124 2.14 17.75 -5.75
C GLY A 124 2.72 18.16 -7.11
N GLU A 125 3.87 17.59 -7.43
CA GLU A 125 4.27 17.38 -8.80
C GLU A 125 3.43 16.20 -9.28
N ALA A 126 2.20 16.53 -9.68
CA ALA A 126 1.55 15.83 -10.76
C ALA A 126 2.56 15.85 -11.92
N ALA A 127 3.43 14.84 -11.95
CA ALA A 127 4.17 14.47 -13.13
C ALA A 127 3.10 14.28 -14.20
N GLY A 128 2.91 15.32 -14.99
CA GLY A 128 1.98 15.32 -16.09
C GLY A 128 2.36 14.12 -16.94
N VAL A 129 1.56 13.07 -16.84
CA VAL A 129 1.47 12.05 -17.87
C VAL A 129 0.88 12.81 -19.05
N THR A 130 1.77 13.51 -19.77
CA THR A 130 1.40 14.16 -21.01
C THR A 130 0.79 13.10 -21.89
N GLU A 131 -0.27 13.45 -22.61
CA GLU A 131 -1.00 12.56 -23.51
C GLU A 131 -0.05 11.78 -24.46
N THR A 132 1.13 12.36 -24.73
CA THR A 132 2.26 11.79 -25.44
C THR A 132 2.86 10.54 -24.78
N ALA A 133 3.03 10.53 -23.45
CA ALA A 133 3.58 9.40 -22.69
C ALA A 133 2.60 8.22 -22.65
N LEU A 134 1.29 8.50 -22.55
CA LEU A 134 0.24 7.49 -22.59
C LEU A 134 0.13 6.86 -23.99
N LYS A 135 0.16 7.67 -25.06
CA LYS A 135 0.16 7.18 -26.46
C LYS A 135 1.42 6.36 -26.79
N ALA A 136 2.58 6.74 -26.27
CA ALA A 136 3.81 5.97 -26.46
C ALA A 136 3.81 4.62 -25.74
N ALA A 137 3.18 4.53 -24.56
CA ALA A 137 3.01 3.26 -23.85
C ALA A 137 2.02 2.32 -24.57
N VAL A 138 0.90 2.86 -25.07
CA VAL A 138 -0.11 2.09 -25.84
C VAL A 138 0.47 1.56 -27.15
N ASN A 139 1.25 2.36 -27.90
CA ASN A 139 1.88 1.92 -29.14
C ASN A 139 2.98 0.86 -28.91
N ARG A 140 3.70 0.92 -27.78
CA ARG A 140 4.70 -0.11 -27.43
C ARG A 140 4.08 -1.43 -26.96
N ALA A 141 2.85 -1.40 -26.45
CA ALA A 141 2.11 -2.57 -26.00
C ALA A 141 1.36 -3.30 -27.13
N GLY A 142 1.43 -2.83 -28.38
CA GLY A 142 0.85 -3.52 -29.54
C GLY A 142 -0.68 -3.65 -29.51
N PHE A 143 -1.38 -2.83 -28.72
CA PHE A 143 -2.84 -2.87 -28.66
C PHE A 143 -3.41 -2.09 -29.85
N SER A 144 -3.68 -2.77 -30.96
CA SER A 144 -4.40 -2.20 -32.09
C SER A 144 -5.84 -1.90 -31.64
N GLY A 145 -6.10 -0.62 -31.35
CA GLY A 145 -7.42 -0.12 -31.04
C GLY A 145 -8.39 -0.39 -32.18
N GLY A 146 -9.27 -1.38 -31.99
CA GLY A 146 -10.49 -1.51 -32.73
C GLY A 146 -11.60 -1.63 -31.71
N TYR A 147 -12.37 -0.56 -31.51
CA TYR A 147 -13.83 -0.55 -31.33
C TYR A 147 -14.26 0.90 -31.10
N LEU A 148 -14.68 1.54 -32.20
CA LEU A 148 -15.65 2.64 -32.21
C LEU A 148 -16.87 2.08 -32.95
N VAL A 149 -17.93 1.72 -32.22
CA VAL A 149 -19.30 2.24 -32.33
C VAL A 149 -19.95 2.04 -30.96
#